data_AF-A0A7C7KXJ3-F1
#
_entry.id   AF-A0A7C7KXJ3-F1
#
_cell.length_a   1.000
_cell.length_b   1.000
_cell.length_c   1.000
_cell.angle_alpha   90.00
_cell.angle_beta   90.00
_cell.angle_gamma   90.00
#
_symmetry.space_group_name_H-M   'P 1'
#
loop_
_entity.id
_entity.type
_entity.pdbx_description
1 polymer ?
#
loop_
_entity_poly.entity_id
_entity_poly.type
_entity_poly.pdbx_seq_one_letter_code
_entity_poly.pdbx_strand_id
1 'polypeptide(L)'
;MYVQLWAEVAGLLDTRVEKVVRVVKPMKLPPHPRLLLNREGVAQLKARIERYEWAKVRWEAIKRSAERWLAQQIELPPRGGNWWHWYACPKHGAGLRRGKQIGKWQWEHICPVGKELLRGDPERPQRDYDGCVIMGIHHGLARAVRELGLAYQVTGDERYAKKAREILLAYAERYLSYPLHTVHGASKVGGGRVGSQTLDESTWLITLSQGADLVWQTLTDNDRTIIAEKLLLPAARDVILPHKIGVHNIQCWKNSAVGLVGFLLGDAELIYEAIYNRERGYWTQMHKGVLPDGVWWEGAWGYHFYTLSALWNLTEAARNCGINLYGDELKGMFDAPLRFAMPNLRLPAFNDSGEVDLRGRATFYELAFARYHDTRYVTLLRMSNRQNDFALWFGVGDLPTAEEIKWQSANYPRAGYAILARGKGDQATWLCLKYGPHGGGHGHPDKLNFILYARGLVIAPDPGTARYGIPIQRGWYRTTLAHNTLTVDEASQRPAE
;
A
#
# COMPACT_ATOMS: atom_id res chain seq x y z
N MET A 1 -0.42 -11.28 26.75
CA MET A 1 0.90 -11.96 26.72
C MET A 1 1.85 -11.03 25.98
N TYR A 2 2.47 -10.10 26.72
CA TYR A 2 3.32 -9.03 26.19
C TYR A 2 4.66 -9.63 25.73
N VAL A 3 5.01 -9.53 24.45
CA VAL A 3 6.40 -9.74 24.03
C VAL A 3 7.17 -8.49 24.42
N GLN A 4 7.68 -8.49 25.65
CA GLN A 4 8.67 -7.52 26.09
C GLN A 4 9.94 -7.73 25.27
N LEU A 5 10.21 -6.84 24.32
CA LEU A 5 11.57 -6.62 23.83
C LEU A 5 12.35 -5.91 24.95
N TRP A 6 12.78 -6.68 25.96
CA TRP A 6 13.87 -6.23 26.82
C TRP A 6 15.15 -6.29 26.01
N ALA A 7 15.72 -5.13 25.70
CA ALA A 7 17.17 -5.05 25.81
C ALA A 7 17.48 -5.32 27.28
N GLU A 8 18.23 -6.38 27.60
CA GLU A 8 18.80 -6.55 28.94
C GLU A 8 19.68 -5.33 29.23
N VAL A 9 19.14 -4.36 29.96
CA VAL A 9 19.93 -3.34 30.63
C VAL A 9 20.32 -3.96 31.96
N ALA A 10 21.54 -4.52 32.02
CA ALA A 10 22.19 -4.71 33.30
C ALA A 10 22.21 -3.33 33.98
N GLY A 11 21.55 -3.26 35.14
CA GLY A 11 21.09 -2.01 35.73
C GLY A 11 22.15 -0.93 35.81
N LEU A 12 21.73 0.29 35.51
CA LEU A 12 22.13 1.53 36.18
C LEU A 12 21.19 2.63 35.66
N LEU A 13 20.26 3.04 36.52
CA LEU A 13 19.66 4.36 36.47
C LEU A 13 20.78 5.35 36.79
N ASP A 14 21.46 5.87 35.77
CA ASP A 14 22.09 7.17 35.92
C ASP A 14 22.19 7.93 34.60
N THR A 15 21.74 9.18 34.69
CA THR A 15 21.79 10.22 33.70
C THR A 15 23.23 10.57 33.33
N ARG A 16 23.70 10.12 32.16
CA ARG A 16 24.71 10.84 31.36
C ARG A 16 24.83 10.24 29.96
N VAL A 17 24.86 11.14 28.98
CA VAL A 17 24.98 10.86 27.55
C VAL A 17 26.39 10.34 27.28
N GLU A 18 26.53 9.03 27.16
CA GLU A 18 27.69 8.39 26.52
C GLU A 18 27.21 7.36 25.52
N LYS A 19 27.94 7.23 24.41
CA LYS A 19 27.74 6.26 23.32
C LYS A 19 27.33 4.90 23.90
N VAL A 20 26.03 4.62 23.92
CA VAL A 20 25.53 3.26 24.14
C VAL A 20 25.94 2.48 22.90
N VAL A 21 27.03 1.71 23.02
CA VAL A 21 27.31 0.60 22.12
C VAL A 21 26.09 -0.31 22.26
N ARG A 22 25.14 -0.17 21.33
CA ARG A 22 23.96 -1.03 21.23
C ARG A 22 24.47 -2.43 20.89
N VAL A 23 24.79 -3.23 21.89
CA VAL A 23 24.92 -4.68 21.73
C VAL A 23 23.51 -5.20 21.55
N VAL A 24 23.01 -5.10 20.32
CA VAL A 24 21.72 -5.69 19.97
C VAL A 24 21.96 -7.19 19.87
N LYS A 25 21.51 -7.95 20.88
CA LYS A 25 21.45 -9.42 20.74
C LYS A 25 20.64 -9.70 19.45
N PRO A 26 21.14 -10.54 18.53
CA PRO A 26 20.40 -10.87 17.32
C PRO A 26 19.04 -11.45 17.72
N MET A 27 17.97 -10.84 17.20
CA MET A 27 16.62 -11.27 17.52
C MET A 27 16.45 -12.70 17.02
N LYS A 28 16.08 -13.64 17.91
CA LYS A 28 15.85 -15.03 17.54
C LYS A 28 14.56 -15.13 16.74
N LEU A 29 14.68 -14.93 15.44
CA LEU A 29 13.56 -14.99 14.49
C LEU A 29 13.28 -16.43 14.04
N PRO A 30 12.02 -16.77 13.73
CA PRO A 30 11.67 -18.07 13.16
C PRO A 30 12.34 -18.28 11.81
N PRO A 31 12.52 -19.52 11.34
CA PRO A 31 13.11 -19.78 10.02
C PRO A 31 12.22 -19.23 8.89
N HIS A 32 12.85 -18.90 7.76
CA HIS A 32 12.15 -18.53 6.53
C HIS A 32 11.22 -19.65 6.00
N PRO A 33 10.18 -19.30 5.21
CA PRO A 33 9.69 -17.94 5.01
C PRO A 33 9.03 -17.39 6.28
N ARG A 34 9.03 -16.07 6.45
CA ARG A 34 8.46 -15.36 7.60
C ARG A 34 7.94 -13.95 7.29
N LEU A 35 7.94 -13.52 6.04
CA LEU A 35 7.40 -12.22 5.62
C LEU A 35 5.94 -12.34 5.19
N LEU A 36 5.68 -12.79 3.96
CA LEU A 36 4.32 -12.95 3.44
C LEU A 36 3.57 -14.07 4.15
N LEU A 37 4.21 -15.23 4.28
CA LEU A 37 3.71 -16.42 4.96
C LEU A 37 4.83 -16.97 5.83
N ASN A 38 4.48 -17.54 6.98
CA ASN A 38 5.36 -18.46 7.69
C ASN A 38 5.11 -19.91 7.23
N ARG A 39 5.83 -20.89 7.80
CA ARG A 39 5.64 -22.32 7.50
C ARG A 39 4.20 -22.80 7.68
N GLU A 40 3.53 -22.34 8.74
CA GLU A 40 2.13 -22.66 9.00
C GLU A 40 1.21 -22.05 7.93
N GLY A 41 1.45 -20.79 7.55
CA GLY A 41 0.72 -20.11 6.48
C GLY A 41 0.87 -20.80 5.12
N VAL A 42 2.06 -21.35 4.81
CA VAL A 42 2.27 -22.19 3.62
C VAL A 42 1.46 -23.48 3.69
N ALA A 43 1.41 -24.14 4.85
CA ALA A 43 0.57 -25.34 5.03
C ALA A 43 -0.93 -25.02 4.87
N GLN A 44 -1.40 -23.91 5.46
CA GLN A 44 -2.79 -23.44 5.32
C GLN A 44 -3.13 -23.04 3.88
N LEU A 45 -2.18 -22.45 3.15
CA LEU A 45 -2.31 -22.17 1.71
C LEU A 45 -2.54 -23.47 0.92
N LYS A 46 -1.68 -24.48 1.12
CA LYS A 46 -1.82 -25.80 0.46
C LYS A 46 -3.17 -26.45 0.75
N ALA A 47 -3.55 -26.51 2.03
CA ALA A 47 -4.83 -27.08 2.44
C ALA A 47 -6.03 -26.37 1.80
N ARG A 48 -5.97 -25.04 1.63
CA ARG A 48 -7.04 -24.30 0.93
C ARG A 48 -7.10 -24.62 -0.55
N ILE A 49 -5.96 -24.72 -1.22
CA ILE A 49 -5.87 -25.09 -2.65
C ILE A 49 -6.49 -26.46 -2.90
N GLU A 50 -6.25 -27.41 -1.99
CA GLU A 50 -6.80 -28.78 -2.09
C GLU A 50 -8.32 -28.81 -1.84
N ARG A 51 -8.82 -28.01 -0.90
CA ARG A 51 -10.20 -28.10 -0.42
C ARG A 51 -11.20 -27.20 -1.15
N TYR A 52 -10.79 -26.04 -1.66
CA TYR A 52 -11.73 -25.03 -2.18
C TYR A 52 -11.47 -24.66 -3.63
N GLU A 53 -12.52 -24.75 -4.46
CA GLU A 53 -12.41 -24.46 -5.90
C GLU A 53 -11.98 -23.01 -6.18
N TRP A 54 -12.48 -22.04 -5.42
CA TRP A 54 -12.07 -20.63 -5.57
C TRP A 54 -10.57 -20.44 -5.31
N ALA A 55 -9.99 -21.20 -4.37
CA ALA A 55 -8.57 -21.15 -4.03
C ALA A 55 -7.73 -21.79 -5.14
N LYS A 56 -8.18 -22.95 -5.64
CA LYS A 56 -7.56 -23.65 -6.79
C LYS A 56 -7.52 -22.75 -8.03
N VAL A 57 -8.62 -22.08 -8.38
CA VAL A 57 -8.66 -21.16 -9.53
C VAL A 57 -7.66 -20.03 -9.38
N ARG A 58 -7.58 -19.40 -8.19
CA ARG A 58 -6.62 -18.31 -7.96
C ARG A 58 -5.18 -18.83 -8.00
N TRP A 59 -4.91 -19.97 -7.37
CA TRP A 59 -3.62 -20.62 -7.39
C TRP A 59 -3.15 -20.95 -8.81
N GLU A 60 -4.02 -21.49 -9.66
CA GLU A 60 -3.70 -21.80 -11.05
C GLU A 60 -3.35 -20.53 -11.85
N ALA A 61 -3.92 -19.37 -11.52
CA ALA A 61 -3.51 -18.10 -12.12
C ALA A 61 -2.08 -17.69 -11.69
N ILE A 62 -1.72 -17.88 -10.42
CA ILE A 62 -0.35 -17.63 -9.92
C ILE A 62 0.64 -18.60 -10.58
N LYS A 63 0.31 -19.89 -10.60
CA LYS A 63 1.13 -20.93 -11.23
C LYS A 63 1.37 -20.65 -12.72
N ARG A 64 0.32 -20.34 -13.49
CA ARG A 64 0.47 -19.94 -14.90
C ARG A 64 1.36 -18.71 -15.09
N SER A 65 1.32 -17.76 -14.16
CA SER A 65 2.21 -16.60 -14.20
C SER A 65 3.66 -17.00 -13.94
N ALA A 66 3.91 -17.82 -12.92
CA ALA A 66 5.24 -18.36 -12.63
C ALA A 66 5.81 -19.17 -13.81
N GLU A 67 5.00 -20.02 -14.45
CA GLU A 67 5.39 -20.78 -15.65
C GLU A 67 5.80 -19.87 -16.82
N ARG A 68 5.05 -18.79 -17.07
CA ARG A 68 5.45 -17.80 -18.10
C ARG A 68 6.82 -17.19 -17.80
N TRP A 69 7.11 -16.91 -16.53
CA TRP A 69 8.41 -16.35 -16.14
C TRP A 69 9.56 -17.36 -16.26
N LEU A 70 9.31 -18.66 -16.09
CA LEU A 70 10.33 -19.68 -16.35
C LEU A 70 10.85 -19.62 -17.78
N ALA A 71 9.96 -19.38 -18.75
CA ALA A 71 10.30 -19.30 -20.17
C ALA A 71 10.91 -17.96 -20.60
N GLN A 72 10.87 -16.93 -19.75
CA GLN A 72 11.37 -15.59 -20.09
C GLN A 72 12.85 -15.42 -19.74
N GLN A 73 13.56 -14.75 -20.65
CA GLN A 73 14.87 -14.18 -20.35
C GLN A 73 14.69 -12.97 -19.43
N ILE A 74 15.49 -12.90 -18.36
CA ILE A 74 15.43 -11.78 -17.43
C ILE A 74 16.27 -10.63 -17.97
N GLU A 75 15.61 -9.55 -18.37
CA GLU A 75 16.26 -8.29 -18.73
C GLU A 75 15.70 -7.15 -17.87
N LEU A 76 16.57 -6.52 -17.07
CA LEU A 76 16.18 -5.37 -16.27
C LEU A 76 16.11 -4.09 -17.10
N PRO A 77 15.16 -3.18 -16.80
CA PRO A 77 15.15 -1.84 -17.37
C PRO A 77 16.48 -1.10 -17.22
N PRO A 78 16.80 -0.15 -18.11
CA PRO A 78 18.11 0.47 -18.13
C PRO A 78 18.34 1.47 -16.99
N ARG A 79 17.25 1.93 -16.37
CA ARG A 79 17.18 2.95 -15.32
C ARG A 79 15.93 2.72 -14.47
N GLY A 80 15.80 3.48 -13.38
CA GLY A 80 14.56 3.57 -12.61
C GLY A 80 13.38 4.14 -13.40
N GLY A 81 12.20 3.93 -12.85
CA GLY A 81 10.93 4.42 -13.38
C GLY A 81 10.62 5.86 -12.99
N ASN A 82 9.43 6.33 -13.35
CA ASN A 82 8.99 7.72 -13.14
C ASN A 82 7.61 7.79 -12.46
N TRP A 83 7.23 8.98 -12.01
CA TRP A 83 6.04 9.24 -11.21
C TRP A 83 4.73 9.07 -12.00
N TRP A 84 3.86 8.17 -11.56
CA TRP A 84 2.61 7.84 -12.26
C TRP A 84 1.68 9.03 -12.54
N HIS A 85 1.73 10.08 -11.72
CA HIS A 85 0.91 11.28 -11.94
C HIS A 85 1.35 12.09 -13.17
N TRP A 86 2.58 11.90 -13.66
CA TRP A 86 3.03 12.43 -14.95
C TRP A 86 2.47 11.69 -16.15
N TYR A 87 1.90 10.49 -15.97
CA TYR A 87 1.35 9.68 -17.06
C TYR A 87 -0.04 10.16 -17.53
N ALA A 88 -0.12 11.43 -17.92
CA ALA A 88 -1.31 12.14 -18.33
C ALA A 88 -1.06 12.96 -19.61
N CYS A 89 -2.08 13.09 -20.45
CA CYS A 89 -2.03 13.93 -21.62
C CYS A 89 -1.87 15.40 -21.19
N PRO A 90 -0.88 16.13 -21.72
CA PRO A 90 -0.62 17.53 -21.35
C PRO A 90 -1.75 18.48 -21.74
N LYS A 91 -2.54 18.09 -22.76
CA LYS A 91 -3.65 18.89 -23.29
C LYS A 91 -4.99 18.56 -22.62
N HIS A 92 -5.26 17.27 -22.41
CA HIS A 92 -6.58 16.80 -21.96
C HIS A 92 -6.60 16.34 -20.49
N GLY A 93 -5.45 16.22 -19.84
CA GLY A 93 -5.32 15.70 -18.47
C GLY A 93 -5.63 14.20 -18.30
N ALA A 94 -6.16 13.55 -19.34
CA ALA A 94 -6.53 12.13 -19.32
C ALA A 94 -5.30 11.22 -19.19
N GLY A 95 -5.43 10.12 -18.43
CA GLY A 95 -4.38 9.11 -18.32
C GLY A 95 -4.00 8.53 -19.69
N LEU A 96 -2.71 8.42 -19.96
CA LEU A 96 -2.22 7.92 -21.24
C LEU A 96 -2.40 6.39 -21.35
N ARG A 97 -2.54 5.88 -22.58
CA ARG A 97 -2.50 4.44 -22.87
C ARG A 97 -1.18 4.11 -23.56
N ARG A 98 -0.49 3.06 -23.09
CA ARG A 98 0.72 2.56 -23.77
C ARG A 98 0.35 2.02 -25.16
N GLY A 99 1.04 2.52 -26.18
CA GLY A 99 0.94 2.13 -27.57
C GLY A 99 2.02 1.10 -27.94
N LYS A 100 2.47 1.13 -29.21
CA LYS A 100 3.46 0.19 -29.73
C LYS A 100 4.83 0.46 -29.09
N GLN A 101 5.62 -0.60 -28.92
CA GLN A 101 7.04 -0.46 -28.61
C GLN A 101 7.80 -0.05 -29.87
N ILE A 102 8.51 1.06 -29.81
CA ILE A 102 9.21 1.68 -30.95
C ILE A 102 10.73 1.65 -30.81
N GLY A 103 11.23 1.24 -29.65
CA GLY A 103 12.65 1.06 -29.39
C GLY A 103 12.89 0.18 -28.16
N LYS A 104 14.15 -0.04 -27.84
CA LYS A 104 14.53 -0.75 -26.61
C LYS A 104 14.17 0.15 -25.42
N TRP A 105 13.15 -0.22 -24.64
CA TRP A 105 12.59 0.58 -23.54
C TRP A 105 11.92 1.90 -23.95
N GLN A 106 11.36 1.97 -25.15
CA GLN A 106 10.65 3.15 -25.67
C GLN A 106 9.31 2.77 -26.29
N TRP A 107 8.27 3.52 -25.95
CA TRP A 107 6.90 3.27 -26.40
C TRP A 107 6.23 4.54 -26.93
N GLU A 108 5.20 4.32 -27.75
CA GLU A 108 4.20 5.35 -28.04
C GLU A 108 3.25 5.48 -26.85
N HIS A 109 2.71 6.68 -26.63
CA HIS A 109 1.70 6.94 -25.60
C HIS A 109 0.52 7.69 -26.19
N ILE A 110 -0.65 7.09 -26.11
CA ILE A 110 -1.84 7.55 -26.82
C ILE A 110 -2.77 8.25 -25.84
N CYS A 111 -3.14 9.49 -26.15
CA CYS A 111 -4.22 10.17 -25.43
C CYS A 111 -5.57 9.53 -25.77
N PRO A 112 -6.36 9.05 -24.80
CA PRO A 112 -7.65 8.42 -25.09
C PRO A 112 -8.70 9.41 -25.61
N VAL A 113 -8.54 10.71 -25.33
CA VAL A 113 -9.45 11.79 -25.73
C VAL A 113 -9.10 12.28 -27.13
N GLY A 114 -7.98 13.00 -27.28
CA GLY A 114 -7.58 13.58 -28.56
C GLY A 114 -6.90 12.63 -29.55
N LYS A 115 -6.65 11.36 -29.16
CA LYS A 115 -5.95 10.34 -29.97
C LYS A 115 -4.51 10.69 -30.39
N GLU A 116 -3.98 11.81 -29.92
CA GLU A 116 -2.61 12.26 -30.12
C GLU A 116 -1.62 11.19 -29.65
N LEU A 117 -0.59 10.96 -30.46
CA LEU A 117 0.53 10.08 -30.18
C LEU A 117 1.67 10.90 -29.58
N LEU A 118 2.07 10.54 -28.36
CA LEU A 118 3.12 11.17 -27.59
C LEU A 118 4.31 10.23 -27.45
N ARG A 119 5.49 10.79 -27.25
CA ARG A 119 6.74 10.06 -26.95
C ARG A 119 7.27 10.48 -25.59
N GLY A 120 7.94 9.55 -24.91
CA GLY A 120 8.64 9.86 -23.66
C GLY A 120 9.89 10.70 -23.91
N ASP A 121 10.22 11.56 -22.94
CA ASP A 121 11.46 12.33 -22.91
C ASP A 121 12.12 12.18 -21.52
N PRO A 122 13.17 11.36 -21.37
CA PRO A 122 13.81 11.09 -20.08
C PRO A 122 14.54 12.30 -19.48
N GLU A 123 14.83 13.35 -20.27
CA GLU A 123 15.44 14.59 -19.75
C GLU A 123 14.41 15.49 -19.06
N ARG A 124 13.11 15.22 -19.25
CA ARG A 124 12.01 16.01 -18.70
C ARG A 124 11.09 15.09 -17.88
N PRO A 125 11.24 15.01 -16.55
CA PRO A 125 10.45 14.10 -15.71
C PRO A 125 8.93 14.17 -15.95
N GLN A 126 8.38 15.36 -16.19
CA GLN A 126 6.97 15.59 -16.50
C GLN A 126 6.50 15.08 -17.88
N ARG A 127 7.43 14.70 -18.76
CA ARG A 127 7.20 14.11 -20.09
C ARG A 127 7.84 12.73 -20.24
N ASP A 128 8.51 12.20 -19.21
CA ASP A 128 9.08 10.86 -19.21
C ASP A 128 8.01 9.79 -18.99
N TYR A 129 7.21 9.57 -20.03
CA TYR A 129 6.15 8.57 -20.06
C TYR A 129 6.69 7.13 -20.14
N ASP A 130 7.85 6.94 -20.79
CA ASP A 130 8.55 5.65 -20.82
C ASP A 130 8.96 5.23 -19.41
N GLY A 131 9.42 6.17 -18.58
CA GLY A 131 9.72 5.94 -17.17
C GLY A 131 8.53 5.41 -16.37
N CYS A 132 7.31 5.87 -16.67
CA CYS A 132 6.10 5.35 -16.04
C CYS A 132 5.83 3.89 -16.44
N VAL A 133 6.11 3.52 -17.69
CA VAL A 133 6.02 2.13 -18.17
C VAL A 133 7.11 1.27 -17.53
N ILE A 134 8.34 1.78 -17.44
CA ILE A 134 9.48 1.14 -16.78
C ILE A 134 9.17 0.83 -15.32
N MET A 135 8.54 1.74 -14.58
CA MET A 135 8.12 1.48 -13.19
C MET A 135 7.17 0.26 -13.11
N GLY A 136 6.22 0.18 -14.05
CA GLY A 136 5.33 -0.97 -14.16
C GLY A 136 6.07 -2.30 -14.42
N ILE A 137 7.17 -2.26 -15.18
CA ILE A 137 8.01 -3.43 -15.45
C ILE A 137 8.79 -3.84 -14.19
N HIS A 138 9.36 -2.90 -13.45
CA HIS A 138 10.01 -3.19 -12.16
C HIS A 138 9.05 -3.83 -11.15
N HIS A 139 7.81 -3.32 -11.06
CA HIS A 139 6.78 -3.97 -10.25
C HIS A 139 6.39 -5.35 -10.78
N GLY A 140 6.38 -5.55 -12.10
CA GLY A 140 6.17 -6.85 -12.73
C GLY A 140 7.22 -7.88 -12.31
N LEU A 141 8.50 -7.50 -12.36
CA LEU A 141 9.63 -8.34 -11.93
C LEU A 141 9.59 -8.64 -10.44
N ALA A 142 9.31 -7.65 -9.58
CA ALA A 142 9.15 -7.89 -8.14
C ALA A 142 8.00 -8.87 -7.86
N ARG A 143 6.85 -8.68 -8.55
CA ARG A 143 5.71 -9.63 -8.45
C ARG A 143 6.11 -11.02 -8.93
N ALA A 144 6.91 -11.12 -9.99
CA ALA A 144 7.43 -12.40 -10.49
C ALA A 144 8.21 -13.15 -9.42
N VAL A 145 9.12 -12.48 -8.69
CA VAL A 145 9.86 -13.11 -7.58
C VAL A 145 8.89 -13.67 -6.53
N ARG A 146 7.83 -12.93 -6.16
CA ARG A 146 6.82 -13.42 -5.21
C ARG A 146 6.00 -14.59 -5.75
N GLU A 147 5.55 -14.54 -7.00
CA GLU A 147 4.76 -15.61 -7.62
C GLU A 147 5.60 -16.88 -7.83
N LEU A 148 6.86 -16.76 -8.24
CA LEU A 148 7.82 -17.86 -8.32
C LEU A 148 8.13 -18.45 -6.94
N GLY A 149 8.28 -17.60 -5.91
CA GLY A 149 8.48 -18.04 -4.53
C GLY A 149 7.27 -18.80 -3.98
N LEU A 150 6.06 -18.29 -4.21
CA LEU A 150 4.82 -19.01 -3.87
C LEU A 150 4.73 -20.33 -4.63
N ALA A 151 5.11 -20.34 -5.91
CA ALA A 151 5.12 -21.53 -6.73
C ALA A 151 6.02 -22.62 -6.15
N TYR A 152 7.26 -22.26 -5.81
CA TYR A 152 8.21 -23.12 -5.12
C TYR A 152 7.69 -23.64 -3.78
N GLN A 153 7.13 -22.78 -2.93
CA GLN A 153 6.64 -23.19 -1.61
C GLN A 153 5.48 -24.20 -1.70
N VAL A 154 4.62 -24.08 -2.71
CA VAL A 154 3.49 -25.00 -2.90
C VAL A 154 3.94 -26.31 -3.54
N THR A 155 4.77 -26.28 -4.60
CA THR A 155 5.08 -27.47 -5.40
C THR A 155 6.38 -28.18 -5.02
N GLY A 156 7.33 -27.48 -4.40
CA GLY A 156 8.71 -27.95 -4.19
C GLY A 156 9.59 -27.93 -5.45
N ASP A 157 9.10 -27.42 -6.58
CA ASP A 157 9.86 -27.40 -7.85
C ASP A 157 10.93 -26.31 -7.82
N GLU A 158 12.20 -26.73 -7.78
CA GLU A 158 13.36 -25.86 -7.70
C GLU A 158 13.51 -24.91 -8.90
N ARG A 159 12.89 -25.19 -10.05
CA ARG A 159 12.97 -24.32 -11.23
C ARG A 159 12.44 -22.92 -10.92
N TYR A 160 11.36 -22.82 -10.13
CA TYR A 160 10.82 -21.53 -9.73
C TYR A 160 11.78 -20.76 -8.81
N ALA A 161 12.39 -21.45 -7.83
CA ALA A 161 13.36 -20.83 -6.94
C ALA A 161 14.62 -20.35 -7.68
N LYS A 162 15.10 -21.14 -8.65
CA LYS A 162 16.24 -20.78 -9.52
C LYS A 162 15.94 -19.54 -10.37
N LYS A 163 14.74 -19.43 -10.95
CA LYS A 163 14.32 -18.23 -11.71
C LYS A 163 14.12 -17.00 -10.81
N ALA A 164 13.60 -17.17 -9.59
CA ALA A 164 13.50 -16.08 -8.61
C ALA A 164 14.89 -15.57 -8.22
N ARG A 165 15.84 -16.48 -7.97
CA ARG A 165 17.25 -16.17 -7.72
C ARG A 165 17.88 -15.37 -8.87
N GLU A 166 17.64 -15.75 -10.13
CA GLU A 166 18.14 -15.02 -11.31
C GLU A 166 17.71 -13.55 -11.28
N ILE A 167 16.43 -13.27 -11.01
CA ILE A 167 15.92 -11.89 -10.92
C ILE A 167 16.55 -11.13 -9.76
N LEU A 168 16.67 -11.75 -8.58
CA LEU A 168 17.26 -11.13 -7.39
C LEU A 168 18.73 -10.76 -7.60
N LEU A 169 19.51 -11.66 -8.20
CA LEU A 169 20.93 -11.40 -8.50
C LEU A 169 21.11 -10.36 -9.60
N ALA A 170 20.26 -10.36 -10.63
CA ALA A 170 20.27 -9.31 -11.65
C ALA A 170 20.04 -7.92 -11.03
N TYR A 171 19.13 -7.82 -10.06
CA TYR A 171 18.93 -6.58 -9.31
C TYR A 171 20.12 -6.25 -8.41
N ALA A 172 20.72 -7.23 -7.72
CA ALA A 172 21.89 -6.99 -6.89
C ALA A 172 23.12 -6.53 -7.69
N GLU A 173 23.25 -6.95 -8.94
CA GLU A 173 24.27 -6.45 -9.86
C GLU A 173 24.02 -5.00 -10.28
N ARG A 174 22.75 -4.63 -10.51
CA ARG A 174 22.39 -3.37 -11.17
C ARG A 174 21.93 -2.24 -10.25
N TYR A 175 21.42 -2.55 -9.06
CA TYR A 175 20.69 -1.59 -8.22
C TYR A 175 21.49 -0.32 -7.91
N LEU A 176 22.76 -0.48 -7.52
CA LEU A 176 23.63 0.65 -7.18
C LEU A 176 24.02 1.51 -8.38
N SER A 177 23.90 0.98 -9.61
CA SER A 177 24.15 1.75 -10.83
C SER A 177 22.95 2.61 -11.24
N TYR A 178 21.75 2.36 -10.71
CA TYR A 178 20.60 3.21 -10.99
C TYR A 178 20.74 4.56 -10.28
N PRO A 179 20.58 5.68 -11.00
CA PRO A 179 20.73 7.00 -10.41
C PRO A 179 19.60 7.28 -9.41
N LEU A 180 19.97 7.89 -8.29
CA LEU A 180 18.99 8.44 -7.35
C LEU A 180 18.31 9.65 -8.00
N HIS A 181 16.99 9.68 -8.02
CA HIS A 181 16.24 10.82 -8.53
C HIS A 181 14.87 10.97 -7.84
N THR A 182 14.42 12.22 -7.73
CA THR A 182 13.07 12.60 -7.29
C THR A 182 12.09 12.66 -8.46
N VAL A 183 10.80 12.86 -8.18
CA VAL A 183 9.73 13.07 -9.19
C VAL A 183 9.97 14.29 -10.11
N HIS A 184 10.93 15.15 -9.75
CA HIS A 184 11.38 16.31 -10.52
C HIS A 184 12.84 16.16 -11.01
N GLY A 185 13.41 14.96 -10.98
CA GLY A 185 14.74 14.64 -11.53
C GLY A 185 15.93 14.98 -10.62
N ALA A 186 15.73 15.68 -9.51
CA ALA A 186 16.84 16.01 -8.59
C ALA A 186 17.37 14.76 -7.85
N SER A 187 18.68 14.62 -7.75
CA SER A 187 19.35 13.58 -6.94
C SER A 187 19.50 14.05 -5.49
N LYS A 188 18.50 13.74 -4.65
CA LYS A 188 18.50 14.10 -3.22
C LYS A 188 17.61 13.17 -2.40
N VAL A 189 17.71 13.26 -1.08
CA VAL A 189 16.83 12.58 -0.11
C VAL A 189 15.36 12.80 -0.50
N GLY A 190 14.58 11.72 -0.43
CA GLY A 190 13.20 11.67 -0.91
C GLY A 190 13.05 11.04 -2.30
N GLY A 191 14.14 10.95 -3.07
CA GLY A 191 14.21 10.22 -4.34
C GLY A 191 14.27 8.69 -4.19
N GLY A 192 14.15 8.00 -5.32
CA GLY A 192 14.33 6.55 -5.44
C GLY A 192 15.40 6.21 -6.49
N ARG A 193 15.80 4.94 -6.55
CA ARG A 193 16.71 4.39 -7.57
C ARG A 193 15.92 3.59 -8.60
N VAL A 194 15.07 2.69 -8.12
CA VAL A 194 14.13 1.93 -8.97
C VAL A 194 12.85 2.73 -9.19
N GLY A 195 12.36 3.39 -8.14
CA GLY A 195 11.25 4.34 -8.21
C GLY A 195 11.71 5.80 -8.36
N SER A 196 10.76 6.71 -8.49
CA SER A 196 11.02 8.16 -8.61
C SER A 196 10.96 8.91 -7.28
N GLN A 197 10.64 8.19 -6.21
CA GLN A 197 10.55 8.68 -4.84
C GLN A 197 10.59 7.50 -3.88
N THR A 198 10.91 7.76 -2.61
CA THR A 198 10.94 6.71 -1.56
C THR A 198 9.61 5.94 -1.41
N LEU A 199 8.46 6.51 -1.79
CA LEU A 199 7.19 5.78 -1.85
C LEU A 199 7.24 4.66 -2.90
N ASP A 200 7.60 5.00 -4.13
CA ASP A 200 7.69 4.06 -5.25
C ASP A 200 8.77 3.00 -4.96
N GLU A 201 9.90 3.42 -4.39
CA GLU A 201 10.97 2.54 -3.94
C GLU A 201 10.46 1.52 -2.90
N SER A 202 9.69 1.98 -1.91
CA SER A 202 9.14 1.15 -0.84
C SER A 202 8.14 0.12 -1.38
N THR A 203 7.21 0.53 -2.24
CA THR A 203 6.19 -0.37 -2.79
C THR A 203 6.81 -1.49 -3.64
N TRP A 204 7.88 -1.20 -4.38
CA TRP A 204 8.66 -2.20 -5.10
C TRP A 204 9.43 -3.14 -4.15
N LEU A 205 10.16 -2.57 -3.18
CA LEU A 205 11.01 -3.33 -2.26
C LEU A 205 10.21 -4.29 -1.37
N ILE A 206 9.00 -3.91 -0.94
CA ILE A 206 8.09 -4.77 -0.15
C ILE A 206 7.78 -6.07 -0.91
N THR A 207 7.35 -5.95 -2.16
CA THR A 207 6.96 -7.10 -2.96
C THR A 207 8.18 -7.98 -3.29
N LEU A 208 9.32 -7.35 -3.60
CA LEU A 208 10.56 -8.07 -3.87
C LEU A 208 11.05 -8.85 -2.63
N SER A 209 11.02 -8.22 -1.46
CA SER A 209 11.44 -8.83 -0.19
C SER A 209 10.57 -10.02 0.19
N GLN A 210 9.24 -9.90 0.02
CA GLN A 210 8.31 -11.03 0.20
C GLN A 210 8.68 -12.23 -0.69
N GLY A 211 9.03 -11.97 -1.96
CA GLY A 211 9.47 -13.03 -2.87
C GLY A 211 10.84 -13.62 -2.49
N ALA A 212 11.80 -12.78 -2.11
CA ALA A 212 13.12 -13.22 -1.66
C ALA A 212 13.02 -14.14 -0.44
N ASP A 213 12.20 -13.78 0.55
CA ASP A 213 11.94 -14.58 1.74
C ASP A 213 11.40 -15.99 1.43
N LEU A 214 10.51 -16.10 0.44
CA LEU A 214 9.92 -17.37 0.00
C LEU A 214 10.93 -18.34 -0.64
N VAL A 215 12.07 -17.84 -1.11
CA VAL A 215 13.14 -18.68 -1.69
C VAL A 215 14.45 -18.60 -0.90
N TRP A 216 14.48 -17.87 0.21
CA TRP A 216 15.73 -17.51 0.91
C TRP A 216 16.56 -18.72 1.32
N GLN A 217 15.89 -19.82 1.71
CA GLN A 217 16.55 -21.06 2.13
C GLN A 217 17.24 -21.81 0.98
N THR A 218 16.84 -21.59 -0.27
CA THR A 218 17.46 -22.23 -1.44
C THR A 218 18.68 -21.47 -1.96
N LEU A 219 18.88 -20.23 -1.50
CA LEU A 219 20.00 -19.39 -1.91
C LEU A 219 21.28 -19.83 -1.20
N THR A 220 22.42 -19.75 -1.90
CA THR A 220 23.72 -19.95 -1.26
C THR A 220 24.04 -18.79 -0.33
N ASP A 221 24.98 -18.98 0.61
CA ASP A 221 25.38 -17.89 1.51
C ASP A 221 25.96 -16.70 0.73
N ASN A 222 26.71 -16.96 -0.34
CA ASN A 222 27.20 -15.91 -1.23
C ASN A 222 26.06 -15.13 -1.92
N ASP A 223 25.02 -15.82 -2.40
CA ASP A 223 23.84 -15.15 -2.99
C ASP A 223 23.15 -14.26 -1.96
N ARG A 224 22.94 -14.78 -0.74
CA ARG A 224 22.31 -14.03 0.36
C ARG A 224 23.12 -12.78 0.71
N THR A 225 24.44 -12.90 0.81
CA THR A 225 25.34 -11.77 1.07
C THR A 225 25.25 -10.73 -0.04
N ILE A 226 25.36 -11.13 -1.31
CA ILE A 226 25.28 -10.20 -2.46
C ILE A 226 23.92 -9.49 -2.49
N ILE A 227 22.82 -10.21 -2.29
CA ILE A 227 21.47 -9.65 -2.28
C ILE A 227 21.29 -8.71 -1.07
N ALA A 228 21.80 -9.06 0.10
CA ALA A 228 21.72 -8.21 1.28
C ALA A 228 22.51 -6.90 1.07
N GLU A 229 23.77 -7.00 0.67
CA GLU A 229 24.72 -5.87 0.66
C GLU A 229 24.57 -4.95 -0.55
N LYS A 230 24.16 -5.48 -1.71
CA LYS A 230 24.10 -4.69 -2.96
C LYS A 230 22.68 -4.29 -3.38
N LEU A 231 21.65 -4.84 -2.73
CA LEU A 231 20.25 -4.59 -3.07
C LEU A 231 19.42 -4.17 -1.86
N LEU A 232 19.23 -5.06 -0.89
CA LEU A 232 18.25 -4.86 0.18
C LEU A 232 18.68 -3.78 1.18
N LEU A 233 19.91 -3.85 1.70
CA LEU A 233 20.41 -2.87 2.66
C LEU A 233 20.58 -1.48 2.04
N PRO A 234 21.16 -1.30 0.83
CA PRO A 234 21.21 0.02 0.21
C PRO A 234 19.83 0.62 -0.05
N ALA A 235 18.85 -0.19 -0.48
CA ALA A 235 17.49 0.30 -0.67
C ALA A 235 16.84 0.74 0.65
N ALA A 236 16.97 -0.05 1.71
CA ALA A 236 16.38 0.26 3.00
C ALA A 236 17.11 1.39 3.73
N ARG A 237 18.43 1.29 3.93
CA ARG A 237 19.25 2.18 4.77
C ARG A 237 19.65 3.47 4.07
N ASP A 238 19.99 3.42 2.79
CA ASP A 238 20.59 4.58 2.11
C ASP A 238 19.55 5.37 1.32
N VAL A 239 18.47 4.73 0.86
CA VAL A 239 17.43 5.38 0.05
C VAL A 239 16.18 5.69 0.86
N ILE A 240 15.58 4.68 1.51
CA ILE A 240 14.26 4.82 2.14
C ILE A 240 14.33 5.47 3.53
N LEU A 241 15.18 4.96 4.42
CA LEU A 241 15.28 5.36 5.82
C LEU A 241 15.69 6.83 6.05
N PRO A 242 16.60 7.44 5.24
CA PRO A 242 17.05 8.82 5.49
C PRO A 242 15.97 9.87 5.24
N HIS A 243 15.03 9.59 4.34
CA HIS A 243 13.86 10.43 4.20
C HIS A 243 12.97 10.24 5.42
N LYS A 244 12.65 11.29 6.17
CA LYS A 244 11.79 11.21 7.36
C LYS A 244 10.52 11.98 7.11
N ILE A 245 9.39 11.27 7.10
CA ILE A 245 8.06 11.86 7.02
C ILE A 245 7.40 11.47 8.34
N GLY A 246 6.73 12.40 9.02
CA GLY A 246 6.07 12.13 10.30
C GLY A 246 4.89 11.17 10.13
N VAL A 247 3.74 11.51 10.70
CA VAL A 247 2.52 10.72 10.52
C VAL A 247 1.98 10.96 9.11
N HIS A 248 2.03 9.95 8.23
CA HIS A 248 1.67 10.08 6.81
C HIS A 248 1.56 8.71 6.13
N ASN A 249 0.69 8.56 5.13
CA ASN A 249 0.53 7.30 4.39
C ASN A 249 1.86 6.78 3.79
N ILE A 250 2.66 7.66 3.18
CA ILE A 250 4.00 7.37 2.66
C ILE A 250 4.93 6.78 3.74
N GLN A 251 4.89 7.30 4.98
CA GLN A 251 5.73 6.76 6.04
C GLN A 251 5.32 5.33 6.42
N CYS A 252 4.04 4.97 6.30
CA CYS A 252 3.57 3.60 6.50
C CYS A 252 4.15 2.62 5.45
N TRP A 253 4.27 3.06 4.19
CA TRP A 253 4.94 2.29 3.13
C TRP A 253 6.43 2.09 3.43
N LYS A 254 7.10 3.16 3.86
CA LYS A 254 8.53 3.14 4.20
C LYS A 254 8.81 2.24 5.40
N ASN A 255 8.00 2.32 6.45
CA ASN A 255 8.09 1.43 7.61
C ASN A 255 7.93 -0.03 7.19
N SER A 256 7.01 -0.32 6.27
CA SER A 256 6.80 -1.68 5.78
C SER A 256 8.01 -2.18 4.99
N ALA A 257 8.55 -1.38 4.07
CA ALA A 257 9.74 -1.76 3.31
C ALA A 257 10.96 -2.00 4.21
N VAL A 258 11.25 -1.05 5.10
CA VAL A 258 12.36 -1.13 6.07
C VAL A 258 12.17 -2.32 7.02
N GLY A 259 10.97 -2.50 7.56
CA GLY A 259 10.67 -3.58 8.50
C GLY A 259 10.74 -4.96 7.85
N LEU A 260 10.26 -5.12 6.61
CA LEU A 260 10.37 -6.38 5.86
C LEU A 260 11.83 -6.75 5.58
N VAL A 261 12.67 -5.79 5.19
CA VAL A 261 14.13 -6.03 5.05
C VAL A 261 14.75 -6.39 6.40
N GLY A 262 14.35 -5.70 7.47
CA GLY A 262 14.78 -6.01 8.84
C GLY A 262 14.44 -7.45 9.25
N PHE A 263 13.19 -7.87 9.05
CA PHE A 263 12.77 -9.24 9.33
C PHE A 263 13.42 -10.26 8.39
N LEU A 264 13.70 -9.93 7.13
CA LEU A 264 14.41 -10.82 6.20
C LEU A 264 15.84 -11.08 6.69
N LEU A 265 16.58 -10.04 7.05
CA LEU A 265 17.99 -10.14 7.39
C LEU A 265 18.26 -10.36 8.88
N GLY A 266 17.24 -10.29 9.74
CA GLY A 266 17.43 -10.30 11.19
C GLY A 266 18.02 -9.00 11.73
N ASP A 267 17.85 -7.90 11.00
CA ASP A 267 18.37 -6.59 11.36
C ASP A 267 17.44 -5.88 12.34
N ALA A 268 17.82 -5.94 13.62
CA ALA A 268 17.02 -5.42 14.71
C ALA A 268 16.92 -3.88 14.72
N GLU A 269 17.87 -3.16 14.11
CA GLU A 269 17.78 -1.71 13.99
C GLU A 269 16.69 -1.31 13.00
N LEU A 270 16.64 -1.97 11.83
CA LEU A 270 15.58 -1.72 10.85
C LEU A 270 14.19 -2.08 11.41
N ILE A 271 14.09 -3.18 12.18
CA ILE A 271 12.85 -3.56 12.85
C ILE A 271 12.44 -2.49 13.88
N TYR A 272 13.38 -2.00 14.68
CA TYR A 272 13.13 -0.92 15.63
C TYR A 272 12.65 0.36 14.93
N GLU A 273 13.33 0.77 13.86
CA GLU A 273 12.97 1.96 13.09
C GLU A 273 11.58 1.86 12.48
N ALA A 274 11.23 0.70 11.95
CA ALA A 274 9.92 0.45 11.34
C ALA A 274 8.76 0.40 12.35
N ILE A 275 8.97 -0.16 13.54
CA ILE A 275 7.88 -0.45 14.49
C ILE A 275 7.84 0.54 15.65
N TYR A 276 8.98 0.76 16.31
CA TYR A 276 9.06 1.37 17.65
C TYR A 276 9.61 2.80 17.64
N ASN A 277 10.08 3.30 16.50
CA ASN A 277 10.55 4.68 16.43
C ASN A 277 9.45 5.67 16.87
N ARG A 278 9.76 6.49 17.89
CA ARG A 278 8.80 7.37 18.57
C ARG A 278 8.27 8.53 17.73
N GLU A 279 8.91 8.81 16.59
CA GLU A 279 8.50 9.89 15.69
C GLU A 279 7.70 9.38 14.50
N ARG A 280 7.99 8.16 14.04
CA ARG A 280 7.54 7.70 12.71
C ARG A 280 7.25 6.21 12.59
N GLY A 281 7.60 5.37 13.57
CA GLY A 281 7.38 3.92 13.53
C GLY A 281 5.89 3.55 13.51
N TYR A 282 5.58 2.27 13.26
CA TYR A 282 4.23 1.74 13.17
C TYR A 282 3.33 2.24 14.29
N TRP A 283 3.75 2.10 15.55
CA TRP A 283 2.93 2.54 16.69
C TRP A 283 2.67 4.04 16.64
N THR A 284 3.65 4.86 16.26
CA THR A 284 3.44 6.31 16.12
C THR A 284 2.44 6.62 15.00
N GLN A 285 2.48 5.88 13.88
CA GLN A 285 1.49 6.03 12.80
C GLN A 285 0.09 5.64 13.26
N MET A 286 -0.06 4.54 14.00
CA MET A 286 -1.37 4.09 14.47
C MET A 286 -1.98 5.06 15.48
N HIS A 287 -1.27 5.36 16.58
CA HIS A 287 -1.80 6.18 17.68
C HIS A 287 -2.10 7.63 17.29
N LYS A 288 -1.40 8.17 16.28
CA LYS A 288 -1.55 9.57 15.87
C LYS A 288 -2.24 9.74 14.51
N GLY A 289 -2.18 8.74 13.65
CA GLY A 289 -2.70 8.82 12.27
C GLY A 289 -4.07 8.18 12.10
N VAL A 290 -4.48 7.28 13.00
CA VAL A 290 -5.85 6.77 13.03
C VAL A 290 -6.63 7.54 14.08
N LEU A 291 -7.69 8.23 13.65
CA LEU A 291 -8.57 8.95 14.56
C LEU A 291 -9.41 7.95 15.38
N PRO A 292 -9.90 8.30 16.57
CA PRO A 292 -10.71 7.41 17.41
C PRO A 292 -11.92 6.78 16.69
N ASP A 293 -12.47 7.46 15.68
CA ASP A 293 -13.57 6.97 14.85
C ASP A 293 -13.12 5.92 13.80
N GLY A 294 -11.85 5.53 13.80
CA GLY A 294 -11.22 4.52 12.94
C GLY A 294 -10.73 5.05 11.57
N VAL A 295 -10.96 6.32 11.26
CA VAL A 295 -10.60 6.92 9.97
C VAL A 295 -9.14 7.38 9.98
N TRP A 296 -8.40 7.11 8.91
CA TRP A 296 -7.09 7.72 8.67
C TRP A 296 -7.20 9.26 8.57
N TRP A 297 -6.34 9.98 9.28
CA TRP A 297 -6.46 11.42 9.52
C TRP A 297 -6.45 12.30 8.26
N GLU A 298 -5.89 11.83 7.14
CA GLU A 298 -5.90 12.56 5.86
C GLU A 298 -7.33 12.73 5.28
N GLY A 299 -8.33 12.05 5.85
CA GLY A 299 -9.74 12.29 5.56
C GLY A 299 -10.18 11.92 4.13
N ALA A 300 -9.34 11.22 3.37
CA ALA A 300 -9.58 10.78 2.01
C ALA A 300 -9.64 9.25 1.97
N TRP A 301 -10.76 8.67 1.53
CA TRP A 301 -10.95 7.20 1.56
C TRP A 301 -10.00 6.45 0.64
N GLY A 302 -9.61 7.05 -0.49
CA GLY A 302 -8.54 6.54 -1.34
C GLY A 302 -7.24 6.35 -0.54
N TYR A 303 -6.85 7.36 0.24
CA TYR A 303 -5.67 7.33 1.09
C TYR A 303 -5.82 6.47 2.35
N HIS A 304 -7.04 6.31 2.85
CA HIS A 304 -7.35 5.36 3.91
C HIS A 304 -6.97 3.94 3.47
N PHE A 305 -7.49 3.47 2.34
CA PHE A 305 -7.15 2.14 1.81
C PHE A 305 -5.72 2.07 1.29
N TYR A 306 -5.15 3.17 0.80
CA TYR A 306 -3.74 3.21 0.41
C TYR A 306 -2.80 3.01 1.62
N THR A 307 -3.15 3.60 2.76
CA THR A 307 -2.45 3.41 4.03
C THR A 307 -2.63 1.98 4.54
N LEU A 308 -3.85 1.44 4.48
CA LEU A 308 -4.12 0.04 4.83
C LEU A 308 -3.31 -0.94 3.96
N SER A 309 -3.17 -0.62 2.67
CA SER A 309 -2.34 -1.36 1.70
C SER A 309 -0.86 -1.37 2.07
N ALA A 310 -0.38 -0.33 2.76
CA ALA A 310 0.96 -0.28 3.30
C ALA A 310 1.06 -1.15 4.57
N LEU A 311 0.21 -0.87 5.56
CA LEU A 311 0.30 -1.38 6.93
C LEU A 311 0.29 -2.91 7.01
N TRP A 312 -0.57 -3.58 6.22
CA TRP A 312 -0.76 -5.03 6.36
C TRP A 312 0.52 -5.84 6.14
N ASN A 313 1.44 -5.35 5.30
CA ASN A 313 2.68 -6.05 4.99
C ASN A 313 3.54 -6.20 6.25
N LEU A 314 3.72 -5.09 6.98
CA LEU A 314 4.50 -5.08 8.21
C LEU A 314 3.79 -5.86 9.33
N THR A 315 2.46 -5.75 9.43
CA THR A 315 1.69 -6.43 10.48
C THR A 315 1.74 -7.95 10.32
N GLU A 316 1.63 -8.46 9.09
CA GLU A 316 1.75 -9.90 8.84
C GLU A 316 3.18 -10.41 9.04
N ALA A 317 4.21 -9.71 8.53
CA ALA A 317 5.60 -10.10 8.76
C ALA A 317 5.96 -10.10 10.25
N ALA A 318 5.54 -9.06 10.98
CA ALA A 318 5.72 -8.97 12.42
C ALA A 318 5.00 -10.11 13.17
N ARG A 319 3.74 -10.40 12.82
CA ARG A 319 2.97 -11.51 13.41
C ARG A 319 3.65 -12.85 13.16
N ASN A 320 4.11 -13.09 11.94
CA ASN A 320 4.87 -14.30 11.58
C ASN A 320 6.17 -14.44 12.39
N CYS A 321 6.71 -13.33 12.90
CA CYS A 321 7.89 -13.26 13.76
C CYS A 321 7.56 -13.11 15.26
N GLY A 322 6.30 -13.31 15.67
CA GLY A 322 5.88 -13.27 17.07
C GLY A 322 5.58 -11.88 17.64
N ILE A 323 5.56 -10.84 16.81
CA ILE A 323 5.23 -9.46 17.23
C ILE A 323 3.80 -9.15 16.77
N ASN A 324 2.87 -9.00 17.72
CA ASN A 324 1.50 -8.65 17.38
C ASN A 324 1.35 -7.14 17.15
N LEU A 325 1.09 -6.74 15.91
CA LEU A 325 0.75 -5.36 15.54
C LEU A 325 -0.75 -5.16 15.29
N TYR A 326 -1.58 -6.19 15.44
CA TYR A 326 -3.03 -6.06 15.33
C TYR A 326 -3.60 -5.45 16.61
N GLY A 327 -3.75 -4.11 16.60
CA GLY A 327 -4.37 -3.32 17.66
C GLY A 327 -5.70 -2.69 17.26
N ASP A 328 -6.36 -2.04 18.22
CA ASP A 328 -7.69 -1.45 18.06
C ASP A 328 -7.75 -0.37 16.98
N GLU A 329 -6.68 0.40 16.78
CA GLU A 329 -6.61 1.40 15.71
C GLU A 329 -6.66 0.75 14.33
N LEU A 330 -5.90 -0.34 14.14
CA LEU A 330 -5.91 -1.07 12.87
C LEU A 330 -7.27 -1.72 12.63
N LYS A 331 -7.90 -2.27 13.68
CA LYS A 331 -9.28 -2.76 13.61
C LYS A 331 -10.23 -1.62 13.22
N GLY A 332 -10.06 -0.44 13.80
CA GLY A 332 -10.81 0.77 13.50
C GLY A 332 -10.78 1.14 12.02
N MET A 333 -9.63 0.95 11.35
CA MET A 333 -9.50 1.17 9.90
C MET A 333 -10.32 0.17 9.06
N PHE A 334 -10.60 -1.04 9.56
CA PHE A 334 -11.54 -1.96 8.89
C PHE A 334 -13.00 -1.68 9.25
N ASP A 335 -13.27 -1.21 10.47
CA ASP A 335 -14.63 -0.93 10.92
C ASP A 335 -15.21 0.36 10.33
N ALA A 336 -14.39 1.41 10.22
CA ALA A 336 -14.84 2.73 9.79
C ALA A 336 -15.46 2.72 8.38
N PRO A 337 -14.87 2.11 7.34
CA PRO A 337 -15.49 2.08 6.02
C PRO A 337 -16.93 1.55 6.02
N LEU A 338 -17.26 0.54 6.84
CA LEU A 338 -18.62 0.01 6.95
C LEU A 338 -19.62 1.02 7.54
N ARG A 339 -19.15 1.86 8.48
CA ARG A 339 -19.98 2.88 9.14
C ARG A 339 -20.22 4.10 8.26
N PHE A 340 -19.27 4.44 7.40
CA PHE A 340 -19.26 5.68 6.62
C PHE A 340 -19.73 5.49 5.17
N ALA A 341 -19.92 4.26 4.71
CA ALA A 341 -20.41 4.02 3.36
C ALA A 341 -21.86 4.48 3.20
N MET A 342 -22.16 5.04 2.02
CA MET A 342 -23.51 5.27 1.55
C MET A 342 -24.28 3.94 1.40
N PRO A 343 -25.62 3.96 1.27
CA PRO A 343 -26.44 2.76 1.12
C PRO A 343 -26.07 1.82 -0.05
N ASN A 344 -25.39 2.34 -1.07
CA ASN A 344 -24.86 1.54 -2.19
C ASN A 344 -23.47 0.92 -1.92
N LEU A 345 -22.99 0.96 -0.66
CA LEU A 345 -21.66 0.50 -0.22
C LEU A 345 -20.48 1.26 -0.85
N ARG A 346 -20.70 2.50 -1.28
CA ARG A 346 -19.63 3.39 -1.72
C ARG A 346 -19.35 4.44 -0.65
N LEU A 347 -18.07 4.69 -0.42
CA LEU A 347 -17.63 5.77 0.44
C LEU A 347 -17.64 7.10 -0.33
N PRO A 348 -18.00 8.21 0.35
CA PRO A 348 -18.06 9.54 -0.26
C PRO A 348 -16.71 10.01 -0.82
N ALA A 349 -16.74 10.82 -1.88
CA ALA A 349 -15.54 11.34 -2.55
C ALA A 349 -14.93 12.59 -1.86
N PHE A 350 -14.78 12.56 -0.53
CA PHE A 350 -14.17 13.69 0.18
C PHE A 350 -12.66 13.79 -0.06
N ASN A 351 -12.14 15.02 -0.06
CA ASN A 351 -10.70 15.34 -0.15
C ASN A 351 -10.08 14.80 -1.44
N ASP A 352 -8.77 14.50 -1.45
CA ASP A 352 -8.09 13.88 -2.58
C ASP A 352 -8.53 12.40 -2.81
N SER A 353 -9.82 12.16 -3.06
CA SER A 353 -10.40 10.83 -3.29
C SER A 353 -11.56 10.90 -4.27
N GLY A 354 -11.68 9.91 -5.15
CA GLY A 354 -12.98 9.60 -5.76
C GLY A 354 -13.85 8.78 -4.80
N GLU A 355 -15.07 8.41 -5.23
CA GLU A 355 -15.87 7.42 -4.51
C GLU A 355 -15.11 6.09 -4.43
N VAL A 356 -15.12 5.46 -3.24
CA VAL A 356 -14.51 4.14 -3.06
C VAL A 356 -15.60 3.09 -2.90
N ASP A 357 -15.72 2.19 -3.86
CA ASP A 357 -16.60 1.03 -3.77
C ASP A 357 -16.01 -0.01 -2.81
N LEU A 358 -16.69 -0.26 -1.67
CA LEU A 358 -16.23 -1.23 -0.68
C LEU A 358 -16.15 -2.65 -1.23
N ARG A 359 -16.99 -3.01 -2.20
CA ARG A 359 -16.95 -4.34 -2.84
C ARG A 359 -15.63 -4.53 -3.60
N GLY A 360 -15.12 -3.46 -4.21
CA GLY A 360 -13.78 -3.41 -4.82
C GLY A 360 -12.61 -3.38 -3.83
N ARG A 361 -12.90 -3.30 -2.52
CA ARG A 361 -11.93 -3.35 -1.41
C ARG A 361 -12.13 -4.55 -0.49
N ALA A 362 -13.11 -5.42 -0.79
CA ALA A 362 -13.44 -6.60 0.02
C ALA A 362 -12.25 -7.54 0.24
N THR A 363 -11.25 -7.55 -0.65
CA THR A 363 -10.03 -8.35 -0.47
C THR A 363 -9.31 -8.06 0.86
N PHE A 364 -9.33 -6.82 1.35
CA PHE A 364 -8.73 -6.46 2.65
C PHE A 364 -9.46 -7.12 3.83
N TYR A 365 -10.75 -7.37 3.66
CA TYR A 365 -11.59 -7.98 4.69
C TYR A 365 -11.37 -9.49 4.82
N GLU A 366 -10.72 -10.15 3.85
CA GLU A 366 -10.28 -11.54 4.00
C GLU A 366 -9.24 -11.63 5.12
N LEU A 367 -8.27 -10.70 5.10
CA LEU A 367 -7.27 -10.56 6.15
C LEU A 367 -7.92 -10.09 7.45
N ALA A 368 -8.76 -9.05 7.41
CA ALA A 368 -9.42 -8.52 8.60
C ALA A 368 -10.23 -9.59 9.32
N PHE A 369 -11.04 -10.36 8.59
CA PHE A 369 -11.86 -11.43 9.15
C PHE A 369 -11.00 -12.56 9.71
N ALA A 370 -9.93 -12.95 9.01
CA ALA A 370 -9.00 -13.97 9.48
C ALA A 370 -8.18 -13.57 10.73
N ARG A 371 -8.24 -12.31 11.18
CA ARG A 371 -7.50 -11.81 12.34
C ARG A 371 -8.43 -11.36 13.48
N TYR A 372 -9.56 -10.73 13.14
CA TYR A 372 -10.50 -10.17 14.12
C TYR A 372 -11.80 -10.98 14.25
N HIS A 373 -12.11 -11.88 13.33
CA HIS A 373 -13.31 -12.72 13.33
C HIS A 373 -14.64 -11.95 13.40
N ASP A 374 -14.65 -10.70 12.95
CA ASP A 374 -15.82 -9.83 12.97
C ASP A 374 -16.80 -10.19 11.83
N THR A 375 -17.96 -10.73 12.20
CA THR A 375 -19.01 -11.23 11.30
C THR A 375 -19.59 -10.15 10.37
N ARG A 376 -19.45 -8.86 10.71
CA ARG A 376 -19.85 -7.74 9.83
C ARG A 376 -19.03 -7.69 8.54
N TYR A 377 -17.77 -8.13 8.59
CA TYR A 377 -16.89 -8.18 7.42
C TYR A 377 -17.36 -9.21 6.39
N VAL A 378 -18.04 -10.26 6.85
CA VAL A 378 -18.51 -11.37 6.00
C VAL A 378 -19.51 -10.88 4.95
N THR A 379 -20.28 -9.84 5.25
CA THR A 379 -21.22 -9.23 4.27
C THR A 379 -20.48 -8.73 3.04
N LEU A 380 -19.36 -8.03 3.20
CA LEU A 380 -18.54 -7.60 2.06
C LEU A 380 -17.91 -8.78 1.33
N LEU A 381 -17.44 -9.79 2.08
CA LEU A 381 -16.81 -10.98 1.49
C LEU A 381 -17.78 -11.77 0.61
N ARG A 382 -19.03 -11.94 1.06
CA ARG A 382 -20.10 -12.61 0.28
C ARG A 382 -20.49 -11.84 -0.98
N MET A 383 -20.29 -10.52 -0.99
CA MET A 383 -20.57 -9.66 -2.15
C MET A 383 -19.36 -9.51 -3.09
N SER A 384 -18.28 -10.25 -2.86
CA SER A 384 -17.01 -10.10 -3.57
C SER A 384 -16.55 -11.40 -4.24
N ASN A 385 -15.69 -11.26 -5.26
CA ASN A 385 -15.01 -12.42 -5.83
C ASN A 385 -13.84 -12.84 -4.92
N ARG A 386 -13.99 -14.01 -4.29
CA ARG A 386 -12.97 -14.62 -3.42
C ARG A 386 -11.82 -15.29 -4.18
N GLN A 387 -11.82 -15.29 -5.52
CA GLN A 387 -10.67 -15.72 -6.34
C GLN A 387 -9.56 -14.64 -6.34
N ASN A 388 -9.11 -14.24 -5.16
CA ASN A 388 -8.14 -13.16 -4.95
C ASN A 388 -7.00 -13.60 -4.03
N ASP A 389 -5.93 -12.79 -4.01
CA ASP A 389 -4.71 -13.10 -3.27
C ASP A 389 -4.93 -13.22 -1.75
N PHE A 390 -5.71 -12.32 -1.15
CA PHE A 390 -5.86 -12.32 0.31
C PHE A 390 -6.73 -13.49 0.78
N ALA A 391 -7.76 -13.86 0.02
CA ALA A 391 -8.53 -15.07 0.27
C ALA A 391 -7.62 -16.30 0.21
N LEU A 392 -6.76 -16.38 -0.80
CA LEU A 392 -5.82 -17.49 -0.99
C LEU A 392 -4.69 -17.51 0.06
N TRP A 393 -4.20 -16.35 0.53
CA TRP A 393 -3.08 -16.27 1.47
C TRP A 393 -3.52 -16.29 2.93
N PHE A 394 -4.67 -15.68 3.25
CA PHE A 394 -5.10 -15.46 4.64
C PHE A 394 -6.56 -15.83 4.93
N GLY A 395 -7.42 -15.83 3.91
CA GLY A 395 -8.86 -16.03 4.06
C GLY A 395 -9.24 -17.37 4.68
N VAL A 396 -10.40 -17.40 5.34
CA VAL A 396 -11.01 -18.64 5.84
C VAL A 396 -11.63 -19.43 4.69
N GLY A 397 -11.85 -20.72 4.90
CA GLY A 397 -12.53 -21.57 3.92
C GLY A 397 -13.99 -21.19 3.71
N ASP A 398 -14.83 -21.68 4.60
CA ASP A 398 -16.27 -21.41 4.62
C ASP A 398 -16.57 -20.13 5.40
N LEU A 399 -17.33 -19.22 4.79
CA LEU A 399 -17.75 -17.99 5.45
C LEU A 399 -18.96 -18.26 6.36
N PRO A 400 -18.93 -17.83 7.64
CA PRO A 400 -20.08 -18.00 8.53
C PRO A 400 -21.25 -17.10 8.09
N THR A 401 -22.33 -17.10 8.86
CA THR A 401 -23.46 -16.19 8.64
C THR A 401 -23.01 -14.74 8.70
N ALA A 402 -23.45 -13.95 7.73
CA ALA A 402 -23.13 -12.54 7.62
C ALA A 402 -24.11 -11.68 8.40
N GLU A 403 -23.63 -10.60 9.01
CA GLU A 403 -24.47 -9.60 9.66
C GLU A 403 -24.82 -8.47 8.71
N GLU A 404 -26.08 -8.04 8.72
CA GLU A 404 -26.53 -6.91 7.90
C GLU A 404 -25.79 -5.61 8.28
N ILE A 405 -25.27 -4.92 7.26
CA ILE A 405 -24.71 -3.58 7.44
C ILE A 405 -25.88 -2.60 7.62
N LYS A 406 -25.94 -1.94 8.77
CA LYS A 406 -26.99 -0.97 9.09
C LYS A 406 -26.48 0.44 8.89
N TRP A 407 -27.19 1.23 8.09
CA TRP A 407 -26.99 2.67 8.00
C TRP A 407 -27.82 3.37 9.05
N GLN A 408 -27.15 4.10 9.94
CA GLN A 408 -27.79 4.81 11.05
C GLN A 408 -27.24 6.23 11.11
N SER A 409 -28.07 7.15 11.58
CA SER A 409 -27.60 8.48 11.92
C SER A 409 -26.59 8.38 13.06
N ALA A 410 -25.44 8.99 12.87
CA ALA A 410 -24.34 8.93 13.83
C ALA A 410 -23.47 10.17 13.70
N ASN A 411 -22.88 10.58 14.82
CA ASN A 411 -21.91 11.67 14.84
C ASN A 411 -20.53 11.13 15.23
N TYR A 412 -19.52 11.49 14.43
CA TYR A 412 -18.12 11.10 14.60
C TYR A 412 -17.29 12.36 14.85
N PRO A 413 -17.26 12.89 16.09
CA PRO A 413 -16.72 14.23 16.35
C PRO A 413 -15.21 14.34 16.22
N ARG A 414 -14.46 13.24 16.26
CA ARG A 414 -13.00 13.27 16.14
C ARG A 414 -12.57 13.29 14.67
N ALA A 415 -13.26 12.53 13.83
CA ALA A 415 -13.13 12.63 12.37
C ALA A 415 -13.89 13.83 11.79
N GLY A 416 -14.86 14.36 12.55
CA GLY A 416 -15.76 15.45 12.23
C GLY A 416 -16.65 15.16 11.02
N TYR A 417 -17.41 14.07 11.12
CA TYR A 417 -18.45 13.73 10.18
C TYR A 417 -19.77 13.48 10.91
N ALA A 418 -20.86 14.09 10.45
CA ALA A 418 -22.20 13.80 10.92
C ALA A 418 -23.00 13.14 9.81
N ILE A 419 -23.46 11.92 10.06
CA ILE A 419 -24.29 11.15 9.14
C ILE A 419 -25.75 11.23 9.61
N LEU A 420 -26.64 11.56 8.69
CA LEU A 420 -28.08 11.40 8.84
C LEU A 420 -28.55 10.32 7.88
N ALA A 421 -29.15 9.26 8.39
CA ALA A 421 -29.62 8.14 7.58
C ALA A 421 -31.09 7.79 7.91
N ARG A 422 -31.91 7.60 6.87
CA ARG A 422 -33.32 7.20 6.99
C ARG A 422 -33.72 6.28 5.84
N GLY A 423 -34.42 5.19 6.17
CA GLY A 423 -34.90 4.20 5.20
C GLY A 423 -34.14 2.88 5.31
N LYS A 424 -34.28 2.01 4.31
CA LYS A 424 -33.63 0.70 4.23
C LYS A 424 -33.13 0.43 2.82
N GLY A 425 -32.12 -0.43 2.70
CA GLY A 425 -31.54 -0.84 1.42
C GLY A 425 -30.92 0.33 0.66
N ASP A 426 -30.64 0.09 -0.62
CA ASP A 426 -30.00 1.06 -1.52
C ASP A 426 -30.88 2.30 -1.82
N GLN A 427 -32.16 2.29 -1.47
CA GLN A 427 -33.05 3.45 -1.65
C GLN A 427 -33.04 4.42 -0.46
N ALA A 428 -32.34 4.07 0.64
CA ALA A 428 -32.28 4.92 1.83
C ALA A 428 -31.71 6.31 1.53
N THR A 429 -32.19 7.30 2.26
CA THR A 429 -31.61 8.64 2.28
C THR A 429 -30.45 8.65 3.26
N TRP A 430 -29.31 9.16 2.81
CA TRP A 430 -28.09 9.28 3.59
C TRP A 430 -27.44 10.62 3.26
N LEU A 431 -27.13 11.42 4.28
CA LEU A 431 -26.40 12.67 4.15
C LEU A 431 -25.21 12.63 5.09
N CYS A 432 -24.04 13.05 4.62
CA CYS A 432 -22.87 13.23 5.48
C CYS A 432 -22.35 14.64 5.37
N LEU A 433 -22.36 15.34 6.50
CA LEU A 433 -21.74 16.66 6.68
C LEU A 433 -20.30 16.47 7.16
N LYS A 434 -19.37 17.15 6.51
CA LYS A 434 -17.94 17.18 6.86
C LYS A 434 -17.61 18.48 7.59
N TYR A 435 -17.29 18.37 8.87
CA TYR A 435 -16.94 19.50 9.74
C TYR A 435 -15.62 19.31 10.52
N GLY A 436 -14.92 18.20 10.29
CA GLY A 436 -13.70 17.83 11.00
C GLY A 436 -12.42 18.43 10.43
N PRO A 437 -11.25 17.96 10.90
CA PRO A 437 -9.91 18.45 10.56
C PRO A 437 -9.66 18.59 9.06
N HIS A 438 -8.69 19.43 8.67
CA HIS A 438 -8.40 19.68 7.26
C HIS A 438 -7.94 18.41 6.51
N GLY A 439 -7.15 17.55 7.15
CA GLY A 439 -6.58 16.36 6.50
C GLY A 439 -5.22 16.61 5.81
N GLY A 440 -4.55 17.71 6.17
CA GLY A 440 -3.18 18.00 5.73
C GLY A 440 -3.05 18.18 4.22
N GLY A 441 -2.03 17.56 3.61
CA GLY A 441 -1.72 17.73 2.19
C GLY A 441 -2.84 17.30 1.23
N HIS A 442 -3.67 16.35 1.67
CA HIS A 442 -4.81 15.81 0.94
C HIS A 442 -6.13 16.52 1.24
N GLY A 443 -6.11 17.41 2.23
CA GLY A 443 -7.25 18.20 2.65
C GLY A 443 -7.73 19.21 1.61
N HIS A 444 -9.04 19.30 1.44
CA HIS A 444 -9.68 20.34 0.65
C HIS A 444 -10.14 21.50 1.54
N PRO A 445 -10.23 22.74 1.01
CA PRO A 445 -10.76 23.89 1.72
C PRO A 445 -12.30 23.90 1.68
N ASP A 446 -12.94 22.88 2.25
CA ASP A 446 -14.36 22.57 2.06
C ASP A 446 -15.07 22.33 3.40
N LYS A 447 -14.84 23.19 4.41
CA LYS A 447 -15.51 23.02 5.71
C LYS A 447 -17.02 23.16 5.55
N LEU A 448 -17.76 22.33 6.28
CA LEU A 448 -19.22 22.21 6.21
C LEU A 448 -19.76 21.73 4.86
N ASN A 449 -18.89 21.19 3.99
CA ASN A 449 -19.30 20.49 2.80
C ASN A 449 -20.12 19.24 3.16
N PHE A 450 -21.01 18.84 2.26
CA PHE A 450 -21.83 17.66 2.44
C PHE A 450 -22.01 16.86 1.15
N ILE A 451 -22.29 15.58 1.33
CA ILE A 451 -22.76 14.70 0.26
C ILE A 451 -24.15 14.19 0.62
N LEU A 452 -25.07 14.20 -0.35
CA LEU A 452 -26.42 13.66 -0.22
C LEU A 452 -26.61 12.50 -1.19
N TYR A 453 -27.01 11.35 -0.64
CA TYR A 453 -27.47 10.17 -1.36
C TYR A 453 -28.96 9.94 -1.06
N ALA A 454 -29.78 9.75 -2.09
CA ALA A 454 -31.15 9.28 -1.94
C ALA A 454 -31.67 8.63 -3.22
N ARG A 455 -32.64 7.72 -3.07
CA ARG A 455 -33.29 7.02 -4.20
C ARG A 455 -32.29 6.34 -5.15
N GLY A 456 -31.29 5.67 -4.60
CA GLY A 456 -30.29 4.96 -5.39
C GLY A 456 -29.14 5.83 -5.92
N LEU A 457 -29.19 7.16 -5.78
CA LEU A 457 -28.30 8.09 -6.47
C LEU A 457 -27.58 9.06 -5.51
N VAL A 458 -26.37 9.47 -5.89
CA VAL A 458 -25.68 10.61 -5.25
C VAL A 458 -26.23 11.89 -5.86
N ILE A 459 -27.05 12.61 -5.10
CA ILE A 459 -27.77 13.82 -5.54
C ILE A 459 -26.89 15.06 -5.43
N ALA A 460 -26.11 15.17 -4.34
CA ALA A 460 -25.12 16.24 -4.15
C ALA A 460 -23.73 15.60 -4.04
N PRO A 461 -23.03 15.39 -5.16
CA PRO A 461 -21.70 14.79 -5.16
C PRO A 461 -20.63 15.80 -4.74
N ASP A 462 -19.45 15.28 -4.42
CA ASP A 462 -18.21 16.04 -4.31
C ASP A 462 -17.37 15.78 -5.57
N PRO A 463 -16.66 16.78 -6.13
CA PRO A 463 -15.79 16.57 -7.27
C PRO A 463 -14.65 15.57 -6.99
N GLY A 464 -14.22 15.40 -5.73
CA GLY A 464 -13.12 14.52 -5.37
C GLY A 464 -11.78 15.02 -5.90
N THR A 465 -11.04 14.20 -6.65
CA THR A 465 -9.69 14.54 -7.12
C THR A 465 -9.44 14.20 -8.58
N ALA A 466 -8.50 14.92 -9.18
CA ALA A 466 -7.83 14.57 -10.42
C ALA A 466 -6.37 14.11 -10.16
N ARG A 467 -5.58 13.92 -11.22
CA ARG A 467 -4.15 13.59 -11.08
C ARG A 467 -3.36 14.83 -10.64
N TYR A 468 -2.44 14.68 -9.70
CA TYR A 468 -1.61 15.78 -9.23
C TYR A 468 -0.72 16.46 -10.29
N GLY A 469 -0.33 15.72 -11.33
CA GLY A 469 0.49 16.26 -12.40
C GLY A 469 -0.26 17.20 -13.37
N ILE A 470 -1.59 17.38 -13.22
CA ILE A 470 -2.38 18.18 -14.16
C ILE A 470 -2.91 19.48 -13.50
N PRO A 471 -2.92 20.63 -14.20
CA PRO A 471 -3.26 21.93 -13.61
C PRO A 471 -4.64 22.01 -12.94
N ILE A 472 -5.63 21.29 -13.48
CA ILE A 472 -7.02 21.32 -12.99
C ILE A 472 -7.14 20.81 -11.54
N GLN A 473 -6.21 19.97 -11.06
CA GLN A 473 -6.20 19.55 -9.67
C GLN A 473 -6.17 20.76 -8.72
N ARG A 474 -5.24 21.69 -8.98
CA ARG A 474 -5.09 22.90 -8.17
C ARG A 474 -6.10 23.97 -8.56
N GLY A 475 -6.40 24.09 -9.86
CA GLY A 475 -7.25 25.15 -10.39
C GLY A 475 -8.76 24.98 -10.17
N TRP A 476 -9.24 23.76 -9.90
CA TRP A 476 -10.67 23.49 -9.71
C TRP A 476 -10.94 22.59 -8.49
N TYR A 477 -10.44 21.35 -8.52
CA TYR A 477 -10.78 20.32 -7.52
C TYR A 477 -10.40 20.74 -6.08
N ARG A 478 -9.35 21.55 -5.91
CA ARG A 478 -8.90 22.09 -4.61
C ARG A 478 -9.35 23.53 -4.33
N THR A 479 -10.47 23.96 -4.89
CA THR A 479 -11.09 25.26 -4.57
C THR A 479 -12.40 25.05 -3.82
N THR A 480 -12.77 25.96 -2.89
CA THR A 480 -14.04 25.86 -2.15
C THR A 480 -15.26 25.95 -3.07
N LEU A 481 -15.14 26.70 -4.17
CA LEU A 481 -16.23 26.87 -5.15
C LEU A 481 -16.67 25.56 -5.80
N ALA A 482 -15.81 24.54 -5.81
CA ALA A 482 -16.13 23.23 -6.36
C ALA A 482 -16.94 22.34 -5.40
N HIS A 483 -17.20 22.78 -4.16
CA HIS A 483 -17.82 21.98 -3.09
C HIS A 483 -19.20 22.49 -2.69
N ASN A 484 -20.00 21.63 -2.03
CA ASN A 484 -21.32 21.98 -1.51
C ASN A 484 -21.20 22.74 -0.18
N THR A 485 -20.58 23.93 -0.21
CA THR A 485 -20.37 24.78 0.98
C THR A 485 -20.36 26.26 0.63
N LEU A 486 -20.21 27.12 1.64
CA LEU A 486 -20.14 28.57 1.51
C LEU A 486 -18.78 29.01 0.95
N THR A 487 -18.83 29.82 -0.10
CA THR A 487 -17.75 30.71 -0.55
C THR A 487 -18.05 32.15 -0.14
N VAL A 488 -17.04 32.88 0.30
CA VAL A 488 -17.13 34.33 0.60
C VAL A 488 -16.20 35.07 -0.35
N ASP A 489 -16.70 36.09 -1.04
CA ASP A 489 -15.94 36.93 -1.98
C ASP A 489 -15.17 36.13 -3.05
N GLU A 490 -15.77 35.04 -3.55
CA GLU A 490 -15.16 34.09 -4.51
C GLU A 490 -13.81 33.50 -4.05
N ALA A 491 -13.48 33.62 -2.77
CA ALA A 491 -12.25 33.12 -2.19
C ALA A 491 -12.42 31.72 -1.61
N SER A 492 -11.39 30.88 -1.78
CA SER A 492 -11.35 29.59 -1.09
C SER A 492 -11.07 29.78 0.39
N GLN A 493 -11.70 28.95 1.21
CA GLN A 493 -11.45 28.86 2.65
C GLN A 493 -9.96 28.56 2.90
N ARG A 494 -9.44 29.04 4.03
CA ARG A 494 -8.11 28.66 4.50
C ARG A 494 -8.16 27.29 5.19
N PRO A 495 -7.06 26.52 5.20
CA PRO A 495 -6.95 25.35 6.06
C PRO A 495 -7.31 25.72 7.51
N ALA A 496 -8.25 24.98 8.09
CA ALA A 496 -8.70 25.13 9.46
C ALA A 496 -8.81 23.75 10.10
N GLU A 497 -8.64 23.66 11.42
CA GLU A 497 -8.80 22.42 12.18
C GLU A 497 -10.24 22.27 12.67
#